data_AF-A0A219ADK1-F1
#
_entry.id   AF-A0A219ADK1-F1
#
_cell.length_a   1.000
_cell.length_b   1.000
_cell.length_c   1.000
_cell.angle_alpha   90.00
_cell.angle_beta   90.00
_cell.angle_gamma   90.00
#
_symmetry.space_group_name_H-M   'P 1'
#
loop_
_entity.id
_entity.type
_entity.pdbx_description
1 polymer ?
#
loop_
_entity_poly.entity_id
_entity_poly.type
_entity_poly.pdbx_seq_one_letter_code
_entity_poly.pdbx_strand_id
1 'polypeptide(L)'
;MNTICPSHLASLGEDFLLLDIRERFEFNTYRGVFPNLKNIPFSEFDEELPTLDKSRKTLLICNNGLRSRTAVQFLAERGFADVSSVMGGLVKWQQNGLPMTGTPPDSYRIPYQILRNVLPKKSAIELKIILGKIFRSSCGSPHRWDISS
;
A
#
# COMPACT_ATOMS: atom_id res chain seq x y z
N MET A 1 -12.51 1.41 -9.54
CA MET A 1 -11.78 1.98 -8.38
C MET A 1 -10.29 1.74 -8.60
N ASN A 2 -9.49 2.80 -8.65
CA ASN A 2 -8.06 2.65 -8.95
C ASN A 2 -7.32 2.14 -7.71
N THR A 3 -6.54 1.06 -7.89
CA THR A 3 -5.73 0.45 -6.84
C THR A 3 -4.34 0.14 -7.37
N ILE A 4 -3.33 0.25 -6.50
CA ILE A 4 -1.94 -0.09 -6.81
C ILE A 4 -1.41 -1.14 -5.83
N CYS A 5 -0.66 -2.12 -6.35
CA CYS A 5 0.02 -3.09 -5.50
C CYS A 5 1.20 -2.45 -4.75
N PRO A 6 1.43 -2.76 -3.46
CA PRO A 6 2.59 -2.23 -2.72
C PRO A 6 3.94 -2.49 -3.39
N SER A 7 4.17 -3.69 -3.95
CA SER A 7 5.43 -4.02 -4.62
C SER A 7 5.66 -3.23 -5.90
N HIS A 8 4.59 -2.92 -6.65
CA HIS A 8 4.69 -2.06 -7.83
C HIS A 8 4.92 -0.60 -7.42
N LEU A 9 4.23 -0.10 -6.40
CA LEU A 9 4.44 1.24 -5.84
C LEU A 9 5.92 1.45 -5.48
N ALA A 10 6.53 0.49 -4.80
CA ALA A 10 7.95 0.56 -4.43
C ALA A 10 8.91 0.66 -5.62
N SER A 11 8.46 0.32 -6.83
CA SER A 11 9.24 0.41 -8.07
C SER A 11 9.02 1.68 -8.89
N LEU A 12 8.02 2.51 -8.56
CA LEU A 12 7.62 3.68 -9.37
C LEU A 12 8.51 4.93 -9.16
N GLY A 13 9.47 4.90 -8.23
CA GLY A 13 10.23 6.08 -7.82
C GLY A 13 9.43 6.98 -6.87
N GLU A 14 9.60 8.29 -6.95
CA GLU A 14 9.03 9.25 -5.97
C GLU A 14 8.09 10.31 -6.59
N ASP A 15 7.75 10.16 -7.87
CA ASP A 15 6.91 11.11 -8.62
C ASP A 15 5.39 10.90 -8.37
N PHE A 16 5.03 10.82 -7.09
CA PHE A 16 3.66 10.76 -6.59
C PHE A 16 3.63 11.19 -5.14
N LEU A 17 2.46 11.53 -4.61
CA LEU A 17 2.26 11.80 -3.20
C LEU A 17 1.72 10.52 -2.53
N LEU A 18 2.40 10.02 -1.49
CA LEU A 18 1.88 8.90 -0.69
C LEU A 18 1.31 9.42 0.62
N LEU A 19 0.00 9.25 0.83
CA LEU A 19 -0.70 9.69 2.03
C LEU A 19 -1.13 8.51 2.90
N ASP A 20 -0.60 8.43 4.12
CA ASP A 20 -1.20 7.61 5.17
C ASP A 20 -2.38 8.37 5.78
N ILE A 21 -3.58 7.85 5.56
CA ILE A 21 -4.84 8.50 5.95
C ILE A 21 -5.36 8.06 7.32
N ARG A 22 -4.56 7.29 8.06
CA ARG A 22 -4.90 6.87 9.41
C ARG A 22 -4.75 8.02 10.40
N GLU A 23 -5.39 7.88 11.55
CA GLU A 23 -5.26 8.85 12.63
C GLU A 23 -3.81 8.94 13.11
N ARG A 24 -3.40 10.12 13.60
CA ARG A 24 -2.00 10.38 13.95
C ARG A 24 -1.44 9.39 14.97
N PHE A 25 -2.27 8.96 15.93
CA PHE A 25 -1.86 7.96 16.91
C PHE A 25 -1.55 6.59 16.26
N GLU A 26 -2.30 6.18 15.24
CA GLU A 26 -2.05 4.93 14.50
C GLU A 26 -0.74 5.03 13.70
N PHE A 27 -0.52 6.17 13.03
CA PHE A 27 0.68 6.46 12.26
C PHE A 27 1.95 6.50 13.13
N ASN A 28 1.84 7.07 14.32
CA ASN A 28 2.93 7.15 15.29
C ASN A 28 3.30 5.79 15.89
N THR A 29 2.34 4.85 15.95
CA THR A 29 2.59 3.49 16.45
C THR A 29 3.38 2.66 15.44
N TYR A 30 2.96 2.67 14.18
CA TYR A 30 3.70 2.02 13.09
C TYR A 30 3.31 2.63 11.74
N ARG A 31 4.21 2.57 10.76
CA ARG A 31 3.98 3.08 9.40
C ARG A 31 4.91 2.40 8.41
N GLY A 32 4.57 2.48 7.12
CA GLY A 32 5.50 2.13 6.05
C GLY A 32 6.68 3.10 6.03
N VAL A 33 7.83 2.66 5.52
CA VAL A 33 8.96 3.56 5.23
C VAL A 33 8.99 3.81 3.74
N PHE A 34 8.78 5.07 3.37
CA PHE A 34 8.86 5.54 2.00
C PHE A 34 9.23 7.03 1.98
N PRO A 35 10.12 7.51 1.08
CA PRO A 35 10.69 8.86 1.16
C PRO A 35 9.68 10.00 1.21
N ASN A 36 8.57 9.90 0.47
CA ASN A 36 7.56 10.95 0.35
C ASN A 36 6.26 10.68 1.13
N LEU A 37 6.30 9.75 2.09
CA LEU A 37 5.13 9.41 2.91
C LEU A 37 4.73 10.57 3.84
N LYS A 38 3.54 11.13 3.65
CA LYS A 38 2.93 12.13 4.55
C LYS A 38 1.74 11.51 5.28
N ASN A 39 1.55 11.87 6.55
CA ASN A 39 0.31 11.53 7.27
C ASN A 39 -0.65 12.73 7.25
N ILE A 40 -1.83 12.51 6.69
CA ILE A 40 -2.97 13.43 6.75
C ILE A 40 -4.17 12.54 7.14
N PRO A 41 -4.60 12.55 8.40
CA PRO A 41 -5.76 11.78 8.82
C PRO A 41 -6.99 12.08 7.99
N PHE A 42 -7.82 11.07 7.74
CA PHE A 42 -9.08 11.27 7.02
C PHE A 42 -9.99 12.31 7.71
N SER A 43 -9.92 12.40 9.04
CA SER A 43 -10.60 13.39 9.87
C SER A 43 -10.18 14.84 9.59
N GLU A 44 -8.98 15.05 9.04
CA GLU A 44 -8.39 16.38 8.77
C GLU A 44 -8.48 16.76 7.27
N PHE A 45 -9.16 15.96 6.43
CA PHE A 45 -9.16 16.14 4.98
C PHE A 45 -9.76 17.46 4.50
N ASP A 46 -10.88 17.90 5.06
CA ASP A 46 -11.53 19.13 4.59
C ASP A 46 -10.64 20.37 4.83
N GLU A 47 -9.75 20.32 5.83
CA GLU A 47 -8.80 21.40 6.17
C GLU A 47 -7.50 21.29 5.35
N GLU A 48 -6.95 20.09 5.18
CA GLU A 48 -5.62 19.89 4.60
C GLU A 48 -5.63 19.74 3.06
N LEU A 49 -6.68 19.13 2.48
CA LEU A 49 -6.73 18.86 1.03
C LEU A 49 -6.60 20.11 0.13
N PRO A 50 -7.14 21.29 0.48
CA PRO A 50 -6.96 22.50 -0.32
C PRO A 50 -5.50 22.91 -0.53
N THR A 51 -4.59 22.47 0.34
CA THR A 51 -3.15 22.79 0.25
C THR A 51 -2.37 21.86 -0.69
N LEU A 52 -2.99 20.77 -1.15
CA LEU A 52 -2.33 19.76 -1.97
C LEU A 52 -2.46 20.07 -3.46
N ASP A 53 -1.40 19.75 -4.21
CA ASP A 53 -1.44 19.77 -5.67
C ASP A 53 -2.33 18.65 -6.20
N LYS A 54 -3.50 19.02 -6.73
CA LYS A 54 -4.51 18.11 -7.26
C LYS A 54 -4.12 17.47 -8.60
N SER A 55 -3.12 18.00 -9.29
CA SER A 55 -2.61 17.45 -10.56
C SER A 55 -1.64 16.29 -10.36
N ARG A 56 -0.99 16.24 -9.20
CA ARG A 56 -0.03 15.19 -8.85
C ARG A 56 -0.72 13.86 -8.55
N LYS A 57 -0.16 12.76 -9.06
CA LYS A 57 -0.57 11.40 -8.70
C LYS A 57 -0.56 11.24 -7.18
N THR A 58 -1.70 10.87 -6.59
CA THR A 58 -1.88 10.75 -5.14
C THR A 58 -2.30 9.33 -4.78
N LEU A 59 -1.47 8.66 -3.97
CA LEU A 59 -1.68 7.30 -3.49
C LEU A 59 -2.10 7.32 -2.04
N LEU A 60 -3.23 6.68 -1.71
CA LEU A 60 -3.77 6.63 -0.36
C LEU A 60 -3.52 5.27 0.28
N ILE A 61 -2.94 5.25 1.47
CA ILE A 61 -2.74 4.04 2.27
C ILE A 61 -3.44 4.18 3.62
N CYS A 62 -4.07 3.10 4.06
CA CYS A 62 -4.55 2.96 5.44
C CYS A 62 -4.14 1.58 5.97
N ASN A 63 -4.76 1.10 7.05
CA ASN A 63 -4.36 -0.17 7.64
C ASN A 63 -4.57 -1.37 6.68
N ASN A 64 -5.80 -1.62 6.24
CA ASN A 64 -6.19 -2.80 5.44
C ASN A 64 -6.75 -2.46 4.05
N GLY A 65 -6.69 -1.19 3.65
CA GLY A 65 -7.19 -0.71 2.36
C GLY A 65 -8.69 -0.40 2.32
N LEU A 66 -9.46 -0.60 3.40
CA LEU A 66 -10.91 -0.26 3.40
C LEU A 66 -11.12 1.26 3.38
N ARG A 67 -10.57 1.97 4.37
CA ARG A 67 -10.68 3.44 4.47
C ARG A 67 -10.14 4.14 3.22
N SER A 68 -8.98 3.71 2.70
CA SER A 68 -8.36 4.38 1.56
C SER A 68 -9.11 4.18 0.26
N ARG A 69 -9.83 3.05 0.08
CA ARG A 69 -10.70 2.87 -1.08
C ARG A 69 -11.84 3.89 -1.09
N THR A 70 -12.48 4.14 0.05
CA THR A 70 -13.52 5.17 0.16
C THR A 70 -12.94 6.57 -0.04
N ALA A 71 -11.77 6.84 0.54
CA ALA A 71 -11.10 8.13 0.41
C ALA A 71 -10.71 8.48 -1.04
N VAL A 72 -10.43 7.49 -1.90
CA VAL A 72 -10.16 7.74 -3.33
C VAL A 72 -11.36 8.41 -4.01
N GLN A 73 -12.58 7.95 -3.74
CA GLN A 73 -13.78 8.60 -4.30
C GLN A 73 -13.93 10.02 -3.78
N PHE A 74 -13.73 10.22 -2.48
CA PHE A 74 -13.81 11.52 -1.84
C PHE A 74 -12.85 12.56 -2.45
N LEU A 75 -11.61 12.16 -2.75
CA LEU A 75 -10.63 13.04 -3.41
C LEU A 75 -10.97 13.26 -4.89
N ALA A 76 -11.42 12.23 -5.61
CA ALA A 76 -11.80 12.36 -7.02
C ALA A 76 -12.94 13.39 -7.19
N GLU A 77 -13.95 13.35 -6.32
CA GLU A 77 -15.06 14.33 -6.28
C GLU A 77 -14.59 15.76 -5.99
N ARG A 78 -13.41 15.93 -5.36
CA ARG A 78 -12.79 17.21 -5.05
C ARG A 78 -11.74 17.66 -6.07
N GLY A 79 -11.68 16.98 -7.22
CA GLY A 79 -10.89 17.38 -8.38
C GLY A 79 -9.45 16.89 -8.41
N PHE A 80 -9.10 15.88 -7.62
CA PHE A 80 -7.81 15.21 -7.78
C PHE A 80 -7.80 14.37 -9.06
N ALA A 81 -6.81 14.60 -9.93
CA ALA A 81 -6.79 14.07 -11.29
C ALA A 81 -6.39 12.58 -11.37
N ASP A 82 -5.40 12.16 -10.57
CA ASP A 82 -4.93 10.77 -10.50
C ASP A 82 -4.83 10.32 -9.05
N VAL A 83 -5.87 9.63 -8.58
CA VAL A 83 -5.95 9.07 -7.23
C VAL A 83 -6.11 7.57 -7.25
N SER A 84 -5.33 6.88 -6.42
CA SER A 84 -5.38 5.42 -6.27
C SER A 84 -5.19 5.01 -4.82
N SER A 85 -5.74 3.88 -4.41
CA SER A 85 -5.49 3.32 -3.08
C SER A 85 -4.45 2.21 -3.13
N VAL A 86 -3.61 2.11 -2.09
CA VAL A 86 -2.68 1.00 -1.94
C VAL A 86 -3.46 -0.25 -1.55
N MET A 87 -3.42 -1.26 -2.43
CA MET A 87 -4.16 -2.50 -2.28
C MET A 87 -3.77 -3.21 -0.97
N GLY A 88 -4.78 -3.49 -0.13
CA GLY A 88 -4.58 -4.19 1.14
C GLY A 88 -3.86 -3.38 2.23
N GLY A 89 -3.59 -2.09 2.00
CA GLY A 89 -3.02 -1.19 2.99
C GLY A 89 -1.64 -1.61 3.52
N LEU A 90 -1.33 -1.17 4.74
CA LEU A 90 -0.12 -1.54 5.46
C LEU A 90 -0.01 -3.03 5.78
N VAL A 91 -1.15 -3.73 5.93
CA VAL A 91 -1.13 -5.19 6.10
C VAL A 91 -0.46 -5.85 4.89
N LYS A 92 -0.89 -5.50 3.68
CA LYS A 92 -0.30 -6.07 2.46
C LYS A 92 1.10 -5.52 2.18
N TRP A 93 1.37 -4.26 2.55
CA TRP A 93 2.72 -3.70 2.54
C TRP A 93 3.70 -4.56 3.34
N GLN A 94 3.33 -4.88 4.58
CA GLN A 94 4.11 -5.74 5.47
C GLN A 94 4.25 -7.16 4.94
N GLN A 95 3.17 -7.75 4.41
CA GLN A 95 3.18 -9.08 3.79
C GLN A 95 4.12 -9.16 2.59
N ASN A 96 4.32 -8.05 1.87
CA ASN A 96 5.28 -7.95 0.77
C ASN A 96 6.74 -7.77 1.26
N GLY A 97 6.98 -7.76 2.58
CA GLY A 97 8.30 -7.58 3.16
C GLY A 97 8.85 -6.16 3.00
N LEU A 98 7.99 -5.17 2.74
CA LEU A 98 8.42 -3.81 2.56
C LEU A 98 8.82 -3.16 3.90
N PRO A 99 9.79 -2.23 3.92
CA PRO A 99 10.26 -1.60 5.14
C PRO A 99 9.16 -0.89 5.94
N MET A 100 9.25 -0.98 7.27
CA MET A 100 8.31 -0.38 8.22
C MET A 100 9.05 0.22 9.41
N THR A 101 8.45 1.23 10.02
CA THR A 101 8.83 1.77 11.33
C THR A 101 7.78 1.38 12.36
N GLY A 102 8.23 1.03 13.57
CA GLY A 102 7.35 0.59 14.66
C GLY A 102 6.94 -0.88 14.54
N THR A 103 6.12 -1.33 15.49
CA THR A 103 5.69 -2.72 15.56
C THR A 103 4.19 -2.81 15.26
N PRO A 104 3.80 -3.27 14.05
CA PRO A 104 2.41 -3.58 13.78
C PRO A 104 1.94 -4.77 14.64
N PRO A 105 0.64 -4.85 14.97
CA PRO A 105 0.08 -6.00 15.70
C PRO A 105 0.43 -7.34 15.06
N ASP A 106 0.67 -8.35 15.90
CA ASP A 106 1.11 -9.68 15.45
C ASP A 106 0.11 -10.35 14.52
N SER A 107 -1.17 -9.99 14.57
CA SER A 107 -2.22 -10.47 13.66
C SER A 107 -1.99 -10.11 12.19
N TYR A 108 -1.11 -9.15 11.88
CA TYR A 108 -0.74 -8.76 10.52
C TYR A 108 0.54 -9.41 10.02
N ARG A 109 1.33 -10.01 10.91
CA ARG A 109 2.46 -10.86 10.52
C ARG A 109 1.86 -12.16 10.00
N ILE A 110 2.11 -12.49 8.73
CA ILE A 110 2.04 -13.91 8.35
C ILE A 110 3.02 -14.60 9.28
N PRO A 111 2.58 -15.50 10.16
CA PRO A 111 3.54 -16.18 11.01
C PRO A 111 4.49 -16.90 10.04
N TYR A 112 5.78 -16.58 10.10
CA TYR A 112 6.80 -17.37 9.40
C TYR A 112 6.66 -18.86 9.75
N GLN A 113 6.08 -19.16 10.92
CA GLN A 113 5.62 -20.47 11.39
C GLN A 113 4.54 -21.12 10.48
N ILE A 114 3.55 -20.35 10.00
CA ILE A 114 2.54 -20.86 9.04
C ILE A 114 3.20 -21.11 7.68
N LEU A 115 4.08 -20.22 7.21
CA LEU A 115 4.87 -20.46 5.99
C LEU A 115 5.72 -21.74 6.10
N ARG A 116 6.30 -22.03 7.25
CA ARG A 116 7.10 -23.25 7.48
C ARG A 116 6.28 -24.54 7.49
N ASN A 117 5.00 -24.47 7.87
CA ASN A 117 4.11 -25.63 7.96
C ASN A 117 3.23 -25.82 6.72
N VAL A 118 3.05 -24.78 5.90
CA VAL A 118 2.27 -24.82 4.65
C VAL A 118 3.17 -25.02 3.43
N LEU A 119 4.43 -24.56 3.46
CA LEU A 119 5.38 -24.84 2.39
C LEU A 119 5.94 -26.25 2.56
N PRO A 120 5.87 -27.12 1.52
CA PRO A 120 6.46 -28.43 1.59
C PRO A 120 7.95 -28.32 1.94
N LYS A 121 8.48 -29.26 2.74
CA LYS A 121 9.91 -29.39 3.04
C LYS A 121 10.70 -29.60 1.74
N LYS A 122 11.00 -28.51 1.05
CA LYS A 122 11.69 -28.47 -0.23
C LYS A 122 13.07 -27.86 -0.03
N SER A 123 13.98 -28.13 -0.97
CA SER A 123 15.33 -27.55 -0.91
C SER A 123 15.26 -26.01 -0.97
N ALA A 124 16.29 -25.33 -0.47
CA ALA A 124 16.35 -23.86 -0.46
C ALA A 124 16.13 -23.23 -1.86
N ILE A 125 16.48 -23.97 -2.92
CA ILE A 125 16.30 -23.56 -4.32
C ILE A 125 14.82 -23.62 -4.71
N GLU A 126 14.13 -24.72 -4.42
CA GLU A 126 12.72 -24.87 -4.70
C GLU A 126 11.84 -23.92 -3.87
N LEU A 127 12.23 -23.66 -2.61
CA LEU A 127 11.62 -22.65 -1.76
C LEU A 127 11.71 -21.25 -2.36
N LYS A 128 12.88 -20.86 -2.91
CA LYS A 128 13.04 -19.58 -3.62
C LYS A 128 12.10 -19.46 -4.83
N ILE A 129 11.90 -20.54 -5.59
CA ILE A 129 11.01 -20.57 -6.75
C ILE A 129 9.54 -20.43 -6.31
N ILE A 130 9.12 -21.16 -5.28
CA ILE A 130 7.74 -21.15 -4.78
C ILE A 130 7.41 -19.82 -4.09
N LEU A 131 8.30 -19.32 -3.23
CA LEU A 131 8.15 -17.98 -2.62
C LEU A 131 8.11 -16.90 -3.70
N GLY A 132 8.96 -17.00 -4.72
CA GLY A 132 8.92 -16.11 -5.89
C GLY A 132 7.59 -16.14 -6.65
N LYS A 133 6.92 -17.30 -6.73
CA LYS A 133 5.59 -17.43 -7.36
C LYS A 133 4.46 -16.92 -6.45
N ILE A 134 4.47 -17.24 -5.15
CA ILE A 134 3.45 -16.83 -4.18
C ILE A 134 3.46 -15.30 -3.98
N PHE A 135 4.65 -14.69 -3.89
CA PHE A 135 4.77 -13.23 -3.81
C PHE A 135 4.32 -12.56 -5.11
N ARG A 136 4.66 -13.12 -6.28
CA ARG A 136 4.19 -12.62 -7.59
C ARG A 136 2.67 -12.78 -7.80
N SER A 137 2.03 -13.80 -7.23
CA SER A 137 0.60 -14.05 -7.42
C SER A 137 -0.32 -13.24 -6.50
N SER A 138 0.22 -12.63 -5.44
CA SER A 138 -0.60 -11.90 -4.47
C SER A 138 -1.10 -10.55 -4.99
N CYS A 139 -0.43 -10.00 -6.00
CA CYS A 139 -0.94 -8.89 -6.81
C CYS A 139 -1.13 -9.44 -8.22
N GLY A 140 -2.39 -9.67 -8.61
CA GLY A 140 -2.70 -10.03 -9.99
C GLY A 140 -1.98 -9.06 -10.94
N SER A 141 -1.46 -9.60 -12.03
CA SER A 141 -0.68 -8.87 -13.04
C SER A 141 -1.26 -7.47 -13.28
N PRO A 142 -0.42 -6.44 -13.46
CA PRO A 142 -0.93 -5.13 -13.82
C PRO A 142 -1.74 -5.31 -15.09
N HIS A 143 -3.06 -5.11 -15.02
CA HIS A 143 -3.84 -4.95 -16.22
C HIS A 143 -3.21 -3.78 -16.95
N ARG A 144 -2.51 -4.12 -18.03
CA ARG A 144 -1.97 -3.26 -19.07
C ARG A 144 -3.06 -2.25 -19.43
N TRP A 145 -2.87 -1.01 -19.02
CA TRP A 145 -3.51 0.15 -19.62
C TRP A 145 -2.39 0.96 -20.25
N ASP A 146 -1.93 0.48 -21.41
CA ASP A 146 -1.21 1.32 -22.36
C ASP A 146 -2.21 2.33 -22.94
N ILE A 147 -2.01 3.60 -22.59
CA ILE A 147 -1.76 4.73 -23.50
C ILE A 147 -2.67 4.83 -24.75
N SER A 148 -3.50 5.88 -24.74
CA SER A 148 -4.04 6.67 -25.87
C SER A 148 -4.13 6.04 -27.27
N SER A 149 -5.36 5.95 -27.78
CA SER A 149 -5.84 6.62 -29.01
C SER A 149 -7.37 6.56 -29.03
#